data_AF-A0A3S0D1G8-F1
#
_entry.id   AF-A0A3S0D1G8-F1
#
_cell.length_a   1.000
_cell.length_b   1.000
_cell.length_c   1.000
_cell.angle_alpha   90.00
_cell.angle_beta   90.00
_cell.angle_gamma   90.00
#
_symmetry.space_group_name_H-M   'P 1'
#
loop_
_entity.id
_entity.type
_entity.pdbx_description
1 polymer ?
#
loop_
_entity_poly.entity_id
_entity_poly.type
_entity_poly.pdbx_seq_one_letter_code
_entity_poly.pdbx_strand_id
1 'polypeptide(L)'
;MGMRWGRVLSIIWQAWSYSLLHCFLLTGWIVSCPISSMSAIMLSSKSVDRVPASIFAAFILLLIGPVLAHLLTPRLRLAETLPPIVLAQQVPSAFGDWREDVSVAQVLPDPTVQAQLDSLYSQVLTRTYVNSRGQHIMLTIAYGSDQNSEATAAHRPEFCYRAQGFVIQDLGLSRLSMQGHELTTRHLVGVLGNRVEPISYWVTLADKATLPGMGRKLSQIYYGLRGEIADGMLVRVSSISENQGEAFVLQSHFIQDMEAAMTPGFRARYFGS
;
A
#
# COMPACT_ATOMS: atom_id res chain seq x y z
N MET A 1 19.21 -30.73 -4.12
CA MET A 1 19.38 -31.00 -2.67
C MET A 1 18.42 -30.04 -1.94
N GLY A 2 17.14 -30.38 -1.77
CA GLY A 2 16.62 -31.35 -0.82
C GLY A 2 15.77 -30.60 0.22
N MET A 3 14.63 -30.04 -0.21
CA MET A 3 13.77 -29.22 0.63
C MET A 3 12.82 -30.10 1.47
N ARG A 4 12.73 -29.76 2.76
CA ARG A 4 12.11 -30.50 3.86
C ARG A 4 10.58 -30.61 3.73
N TRP A 5 10.10 -31.73 3.22
CA TRP A 5 8.67 -32.11 3.24
C TRP A 5 8.17 -32.59 4.62
N GLY A 6 9.06 -32.84 5.58
CA GLY A 6 8.70 -33.46 6.86
C GLY A 6 7.90 -32.60 7.86
N ARG A 7 7.93 -31.25 7.76
CA ARG A 7 7.23 -30.39 8.73
C ARG A 7 5.75 -30.19 8.41
N VAL A 8 5.36 -30.22 7.13
CA VAL A 8 3.96 -30.02 6.72
C VAL A 8 3.12 -31.27 7.04
N LEU A 9 3.68 -32.46 6.86
CA LEU A 9 3.04 -33.73 7.24
C LEU A 9 2.86 -33.88 8.76
N SER A 10 3.77 -33.34 9.58
CA SER A 10 3.67 -33.36 11.05
C SER A 10 2.49 -32.53 11.59
N ILE A 11 2.20 -31.39 10.95
CA ILE A 11 1.12 -30.48 11.40
C ILE A 11 -0.25 -31.06 11.02
N ILE A 12 -0.35 -31.70 9.85
CA ILE A 12 -1.58 -32.37 9.40
C ILE A 12 -1.87 -33.60 10.27
N TRP A 13 -0.85 -34.33 10.71
CA TRP A 13 -1.04 -35.50 11.59
C TRP A 13 -1.45 -35.10 13.03
N GLN A 14 -0.96 -33.99 13.55
CA GLN A 14 -1.38 -33.47 14.86
C GLN A 14 -2.80 -32.92 14.87
N ALA A 15 -3.32 -32.38 13.75
CA ALA A 15 -4.69 -31.89 13.70
C ALA A 15 -5.75 -33.03 13.70
N TRP A 16 -5.39 -34.24 13.27
CA TRP A 16 -6.30 -35.38 13.20
C TRP A 16 -6.38 -36.20 14.50
N SER A 17 -5.37 -36.15 15.36
CA SER A 17 -5.33 -36.94 16.60
C SER A 17 -6.14 -36.34 17.76
N TYR A 18 -6.50 -35.05 17.71
CA TYR A 18 -7.30 -34.41 18.78
C TYR A 18 -8.82 -34.62 18.65
N SER A 19 -9.35 -34.94 17.46
CA SER A 19 -10.80 -35.14 17.28
C SER A 19 -11.29 -36.57 17.57
N LEU A 20 -10.40 -37.57 17.62
CA LEU A 20 -10.79 -38.96 17.87
C LEU A 20 -10.76 -39.36 19.36
N LEU A 21 -10.12 -38.58 20.23
CA LEU A 21 -10.06 -38.89 21.67
C LEU A 21 -11.27 -38.41 22.49
N HIS A 22 -12.15 -37.57 21.93
CA HIS A 22 -13.31 -37.02 22.66
C HIS A 22 -14.61 -37.83 22.52
N CYS A 23 -14.61 -38.92 21.75
CA CYS A 23 -15.83 -39.72 21.56
C CYS A 23 -15.95 -40.95 22.48
N PHE A 24 -14.95 -41.20 23.34
CA PHE A 24 -14.85 -42.46 24.11
C PHE A 24 -15.17 -42.38 25.61
N LEU A 25 -15.69 -41.26 26.12
CA LEU A 25 -15.86 -41.07 27.57
C LEU A 25 -17.29 -40.75 28.07
N LEU A 26 -18.36 -41.00 27.29
CA LEU A 26 -19.70 -40.56 27.71
C LEU A 26 -20.85 -41.58 27.70
N THR A 27 -20.64 -42.87 27.42
CA THR A 27 -21.72 -43.86 27.62
C THR A 27 -21.17 -45.18 28.17
N GLY A 28 -21.22 -45.33 29.49
CA GLY A 28 -20.96 -46.59 30.17
C GLY A 28 -22.07 -47.60 29.91
N TRP A 29 -21.86 -48.52 28.97
CA TRP A 29 -22.64 -49.75 28.83
C TRP A 29 -21.71 -50.87 28.37
N ILE A 30 -21.30 -51.73 29.30
CA ILE A 30 -20.70 -53.02 28.98
C ILE A 30 -21.87 -53.95 28.62
N VAL A 31 -22.06 -54.22 27.33
CA VAL A 31 -22.94 -55.30 26.88
C VAL A 31 -22.06 -56.46 26.46
N SER A 32 -22.04 -57.51 27.27
CA SER A 32 -21.46 -58.81 26.94
C SER A 32 -22.18 -59.38 25.71
N CYS A 33 -21.46 -59.55 24.60
CA CYS A 33 -22.00 -60.20 23.41
C CYS A 33 -21.65 -61.70 23.44
N PRO A 34 -22.63 -62.63 23.35
CA PRO A 34 -22.34 -64.05 23.28
C PRO A 34 -21.80 -64.44 21.90
N ILE A 35 -20.79 -65.31 21.92
CA ILE A 35 -20.13 -65.92 20.76
C ILE A 35 -21.07 -66.96 20.15
N SER A 36 -22.07 -66.55 19.38
CA SER A 36 -22.87 -67.48 18.57
C SER A 36 -23.68 -66.76 17.49
N SER A 37 -23.01 -66.22 16.46
CA SER A 37 -23.62 -65.91 15.16
C SER A 37 -22.58 -65.70 14.05
N MET A 38 -21.59 -66.59 13.97
CA MET A 38 -20.69 -66.70 12.81
C MET A 38 -21.40 -67.42 11.65
N SER A 39 -22.42 -66.80 11.04
CA SER A 39 -23.02 -67.35 9.81
C SER A 39 -23.99 -66.38 9.08
N ALA A 40 -23.73 -65.07 9.10
CA ALA A 40 -24.44 -64.15 8.21
C ALA A 40 -23.71 -62.80 8.04
N ILE A 41 -22.45 -62.82 7.61
CA ILE A 41 -21.89 -61.65 6.89
C ILE A 41 -21.55 -62.15 5.49
N MET A 42 -22.61 -62.45 4.74
CA MET A 42 -22.57 -62.38 3.30
C MET A 42 -21.95 -61.04 2.90
N LEU A 43 -21.12 -61.10 1.86
CA LEU A 43 -20.58 -60.02 1.06
C LEU A 43 -21.56 -58.84 0.91
N SER A 44 -21.61 -57.94 1.88
CA SER A 44 -22.04 -56.57 1.62
C SER A 44 -20.80 -55.88 1.07
N SER A 45 -20.57 -56.03 -0.23
CA SER A 45 -19.80 -55.03 -0.95
C SER A 45 -20.61 -53.74 -0.81
N LYS A 46 -20.38 -52.97 0.25
CA LYS A 46 -20.81 -51.58 0.26
C LYS A 46 -20.24 -51.00 -1.02
N SER A 47 -21.14 -50.66 -1.94
CA SER A 47 -20.79 -49.89 -3.11
C SER A 47 -19.89 -48.78 -2.61
N VAL A 48 -18.69 -48.64 -3.18
CA VAL A 48 -17.94 -47.42 -2.99
C VAL A 48 -18.85 -46.35 -3.57
N ASP A 49 -19.57 -45.64 -2.70
CA ASP A 49 -20.49 -44.60 -3.11
C ASP A 49 -19.69 -43.67 -3.99
N ARG A 50 -20.13 -43.51 -5.25
CA ARG A 50 -19.41 -42.70 -6.22
C ARG A 50 -19.23 -41.33 -5.58
N VAL A 51 -17.97 -40.93 -5.38
CA VAL A 51 -17.65 -39.60 -4.85
C VAL A 51 -18.41 -38.60 -5.71
N PRO A 52 -19.33 -37.80 -5.13
CA PRO A 52 -20.17 -36.91 -5.90
C PRO A 52 -19.28 -35.95 -6.69
N ALA A 53 -19.67 -35.66 -7.93
CA ALA A 53 -18.90 -34.81 -8.84
C ALA A 53 -18.56 -33.43 -8.24
N SER A 54 -19.36 -32.96 -7.29
CA SER A 54 -19.11 -31.73 -6.51
C SER A 54 -17.84 -31.80 -5.65
N ILE A 55 -17.50 -32.95 -5.06
CA ILE A 55 -16.28 -33.13 -4.27
C ILE A 55 -15.04 -33.13 -5.18
N PHE A 56 -15.13 -33.77 -6.35
CA PHE A 56 -14.07 -33.71 -7.37
C PHE A 56 -13.87 -32.29 -7.89
N ALA A 57 -14.96 -31.58 -8.21
CA ALA A 57 -14.90 -30.19 -8.65
C ALA A 57 -14.29 -29.27 -7.57
N ALA A 58 -14.68 -29.45 -6.30
CA ALA A 58 -14.11 -28.70 -5.19
C ALA A 58 -12.60 -28.97 -5.03
N PHE A 59 -12.17 -30.22 -5.16
CA PHE A 59 -10.76 -30.59 -5.07
C PHE A 59 -9.93 -30.00 -6.23
N ILE A 60 -10.47 -30.04 -7.46
CA ILE A 60 -9.85 -29.40 -8.62
C ILE A 60 -9.74 -27.88 -8.41
N LEU A 61 -10.80 -27.23 -7.91
CA LEU A 61 -10.78 -25.79 -7.62
C LEU A 61 -9.73 -25.43 -6.56
N LEU A 62 -9.59 -26.25 -5.52
CA LEU A 62 -8.59 -26.09 -4.45
C LEU A 62 -7.16 -26.25 -4.94
N LEU A 63 -6.92 -27.09 -5.95
CA LEU A 63 -5.59 -27.29 -6.55
C LEU A 63 -5.25 -26.24 -7.61
N ILE A 64 -6.23 -25.82 -8.42
CA ILE A 64 -6.02 -24.79 -9.46
C ILE A 64 -5.79 -23.41 -8.82
N GLY A 65 -6.49 -23.08 -7.75
CA GLY A 65 -6.41 -21.77 -7.10
C GLY A 65 -4.97 -21.34 -6.78
N PRO A 66 -4.18 -22.12 -6.01
CA PRO A 66 -2.79 -21.79 -5.69
C PRO A 66 -1.87 -21.71 -6.90
N VAL A 67 -2.05 -22.59 -7.90
CA VAL A 67 -1.26 -22.58 -9.14
C VAL A 67 -1.55 -21.31 -9.93
N LEU A 68 -2.82 -20.97 -10.10
CA LEU A 68 -3.25 -19.76 -10.80
C LEU A 68 -2.79 -18.51 -10.05
N ALA A 69 -2.89 -18.49 -8.71
CA ALA A 69 -2.38 -17.41 -7.88
C ALA A 69 -0.85 -17.23 -8.06
N HIS A 70 -0.08 -18.32 -8.09
CA HIS A 70 1.38 -18.26 -8.27
C HIS A 70 1.78 -17.76 -9.67
N LEU A 71 1.04 -18.16 -10.71
CA LEU A 71 1.26 -17.74 -12.09
C LEU A 71 0.87 -16.27 -12.32
N LEU A 72 -0.21 -15.82 -11.67
CA LEU A 72 -0.71 -14.44 -11.76
C LEU A 72 -0.06 -13.49 -10.73
N THR A 73 0.86 -13.97 -9.89
CA THR A 73 1.59 -13.11 -8.95
C THR A 73 2.52 -12.18 -9.75
N PRO A 74 2.38 -10.85 -9.63
CA PRO A 74 3.27 -9.91 -10.29
C PRO A 74 4.71 -10.04 -9.77
N ARG A 75 5.70 -9.94 -10.67
CA ARG A 75 7.13 -10.08 -10.32
C ARG A 75 8.00 -9.00 -10.92
N LEU A 76 7.53 -8.32 -11.98
CA LEU A 76 8.29 -7.29 -12.66
C LEU A 76 8.12 -5.96 -11.95
N ARG A 77 9.15 -5.47 -11.27
CA ARG A 77 9.11 -4.16 -10.61
C ARG A 77 9.39 -3.05 -11.61
N LEU A 78 8.46 -2.13 -11.78
CA LEU A 78 8.65 -0.99 -12.68
C LEU A 78 9.81 -0.09 -12.22
N ALA A 79 10.08 -0.04 -10.92
CA ALA A 79 11.25 0.64 -10.36
C ALA A 79 12.61 0.09 -10.85
N GLU A 80 12.65 -1.17 -11.30
CA GLU A 80 13.86 -1.84 -11.81
C GLU A 80 14.00 -1.71 -13.33
N THR A 81 12.90 -1.41 -14.04
CA THR A 81 12.89 -1.28 -15.51
C THR A 81 12.92 0.18 -15.99
N LEU A 82 12.33 1.10 -15.23
CA LEU A 82 12.34 2.53 -15.53
C LEU A 82 13.62 3.19 -15.00
N PRO A 83 13.98 4.40 -15.49
CA PRO A 83 15.06 5.17 -14.91
C PRO A 83 14.87 5.31 -13.39
N PRO A 84 15.91 5.08 -12.56
CA PRO A 84 15.75 5.05 -11.12
C PRO A 84 15.28 6.40 -10.58
N ILE A 85 14.39 6.39 -9.59
CA ILE A 85 14.05 7.60 -8.83
C ILE A 85 15.19 7.88 -7.86
N VAL A 86 15.73 9.09 -7.89
CA VAL A 86 16.71 9.59 -6.94
C VAL A 86 16.27 10.99 -6.53
N LEU A 87 15.48 11.08 -5.45
CA LEU A 87 14.74 12.30 -5.09
C LEU A 87 15.67 13.52 -4.97
N ALA A 88 16.81 13.35 -4.30
CA ALA A 88 17.77 14.42 -4.05
C ALA A 88 18.37 15.02 -5.33
N GLN A 89 18.48 14.23 -6.40
CA GLN A 89 19.02 14.67 -7.70
C GLN A 89 17.93 15.20 -8.63
N GLN A 90 16.72 14.64 -8.55
CA GLN A 90 15.64 14.92 -9.49
C GLN A 90 14.78 16.11 -9.08
N VAL A 91 14.61 16.34 -7.78
CA VAL A 91 13.95 17.53 -7.26
C VAL A 91 15.02 18.64 -7.19
N PRO A 92 14.89 19.76 -7.92
CA PRO A 92 15.90 20.80 -7.90
C PRO A 92 15.92 21.54 -6.55
N SER A 93 17.11 21.95 -6.08
CA SER A 93 17.24 22.82 -4.89
C SER A 93 16.86 24.27 -5.18
N ALA A 94 16.75 24.68 -6.45
CA ALA A 94 16.23 25.98 -6.85
C ALA A 94 15.56 25.90 -8.22
N PHE A 95 14.48 26.64 -8.41
CA PHE A 95 13.74 26.74 -9.66
C PHE A 95 12.79 27.94 -9.64
N GLY A 96 12.61 28.60 -10.80
CA GLY A 96 11.81 29.83 -10.85
C GLY A 96 12.30 30.87 -9.83
N ASP A 97 11.40 31.31 -8.96
CA ASP A 97 11.70 32.21 -7.84
C ASP A 97 12.05 31.48 -6.53
N TRP A 98 11.97 30.16 -6.50
CA TRP A 98 12.12 29.33 -5.32
C TRP A 98 13.56 28.86 -5.12
N ARG A 99 14.01 28.88 -3.86
CA ARG A 99 15.31 28.35 -3.43
C ARG A 99 15.13 27.57 -2.14
N GLU A 100 15.84 26.46 -2.01
CA GLU A 100 15.87 25.68 -0.78
C GLU A 100 16.44 26.53 0.36
N ASP A 101 15.66 26.65 1.42
CA ASP A 101 16.07 27.30 2.66
C ASP A 101 16.71 26.27 3.59
N VAL A 102 18.04 26.21 3.53
CA VAL A 102 18.86 25.33 4.36
C VAL A 102 19.01 25.82 5.80
N SER A 103 18.52 27.03 6.13
CA SER A 103 18.57 27.56 7.49
C SER A 103 17.46 26.99 8.38
N VAL A 104 16.39 26.48 7.76
CA VAL A 104 15.29 25.82 8.47
C VAL A 104 15.71 24.38 8.79
N ALA A 105 16.02 24.14 10.06
CA ALA A 105 16.33 22.79 10.53
C ALA A 105 15.16 21.84 10.26
N GLN A 106 15.44 20.71 9.60
CA GLN A 106 14.44 19.67 9.42
C GLN A 106 14.12 19.06 10.78
N VAL A 107 12.85 19.13 11.19
CA VAL A 107 12.38 18.40 12.36
C VAL A 107 12.37 16.92 11.99
N LEU A 108 13.39 16.20 12.46
CA LEU A 108 13.46 14.76 12.28
C LEU A 108 12.35 14.09 13.11
N PRO A 109 11.63 13.11 12.55
CA PRO A 109 10.70 12.29 13.32
C PRO A 109 11.41 11.58 14.48
N ASP A 110 10.62 11.16 15.47
CA ASP A 110 11.10 10.23 16.50
C ASP A 110 11.73 8.97 15.85
N PRO A 111 12.82 8.40 16.41
CA PRO A 111 13.49 7.24 15.82
C PRO A 111 12.58 6.03 15.52
N THR A 112 11.53 5.83 16.31
CA THR A 112 10.54 4.76 16.10
C THR A 112 9.71 5.04 14.84
N VAL A 113 9.31 6.29 14.64
CA VAL A 113 8.58 6.74 13.45
C VAL A 113 9.50 6.68 12.23
N GLN A 114 10.76 7.08 12.37
CA GLN A 114 11.74 7.01 11.28
C GLN A 114 11.96 5.55 10.84
N ALA A 115 12.15 4.62 11.76
CA ALA A 115 12.30 3.20 11.42
C ALA A 115 11.05 2.63 10.72
N GLN A 116 9.86 3.09 11.10
CA GLN A 116 8.64 2.74 10.40
C GLN A 116 8.63 3.32 8.98
N LEU A 117 8.98 4.60 8.80
CA LEU A 117 9.08 5.24 7.49
C LEU A 117 10.10 4.53 6.59
N ASP A 118 11.27 4.17 7.11
CA ASP A 118 12.33 3.48 6.37
C ASP A 118 11.92 2.05 5.94
N SER A 119 11.03 1.40 6.70
CA SER A 119 10.47 0.10 6.30
C SER A 119 9.45 0.21 5.15
N LEU A 120 8.87 1.40 4.96
CA LEU A 120 7.76 1.65 4.02
C LEU A 120 8.21 2.37 2.76
N TYR A 121 9.19 3.27 2.86
CA TYR A 121 9.65 4.12 1.78
C TYR A 121 11.11 3.84 1.48
N SER A 122 11.41 3.71 0.19
CA SER A 122 12.77 3.55 -0.30
C SER A 122 13.56 4.86 -0.19
N GLN A 123 12.89 6.01 -0.32
CA GLN A 123 13.48 7.34 -0.17
C GLN A 123 12.44 8.31 0.38
N VAL A 124 12.88 9.21 1.26
CA VAL A 124 12.09 10.35 1.72
C VAL A 124 12.91 11.61 1.48
N LEU A 125 12.28 12.61 0.86
CA LEU A 125 12.84 13.95 0.70
C LEU A 125 11.97 14.92 1.48
N THR A 126 12.60 15.71 2.34
CA THR A 126 11.99 16.87 2.99
C THR A 126 12.81 18.10 2.64
N ARG A 127 12.17 19.16 2.18
CA ARG A 127 12.80 20.45 1.88
C ARG A 127 11.86 21.60 2.23
N THR A 128 12.41 22.71 2.66
CA THR A 128 11.69 23.98 2.74
C THR A 128 12.22 24.88 1.64
N TYR A 129 11.34 25.53 0.90
CA TYR A 129 11.68 26.51 -0.13
C TYR A 129 11.21 27.90 0.29
N VAL A 130 11.98 28.91 -0.06
CA VAL A 130 11.65 30.32 0.11
C VAL A 130 11.71 31.04 -1.24
N ASN A 131 10.81 31.97 -1.47
CA ASN A 131 10.81 32.83 -2.67
C ASN A 131 11.32 34.25 -2.37
N SER A 132 11.44 35.09 -3.41
CA SER A 132 11.91 36.48 -3.25
C SER A 132 11.05 37.35 -2.33
N ARG A 133 9.80 36.94 -2.06
CA ARG A 133 8.85 37.61 -1.15
C ARG A 133 8.91 37.08 0.28
N GLY A 134 9.82 36.15 0.59
CA GLY A 134 9.93 35.54 1.92
C GLY A 134 8.80 34.55 2.24
N GLN A 135 8.03 34.10 1.25
CA GLN A 135 7.01 33.08 1.46
C GLN A 135 7.66 31.71 1.47
N HIS A 136 7.23 30.84 2.39
CA HIS A 136 7.82 29.52 2.60
C HIS A 136 6.87 28.41 2.19
N ILE A 137 7.41 27.38 1.54
CA ILE A 137 6.72 26.14 1.19
C ILE A 137 7.52 24.96 1.74
N MET A 138 6.85 24.06 2.44
CA MET A 138 7.39 22.79 2.90
C MET A 138 7.00 21.70 1.90
N LEU A 139 7.99 21.06 1.30
CA LEU A 139 7.84 19.93 0.39
C LEU A 139 8.27 18.65 1.08
N THR A 140 7.42 17.63 1.02
CA THR A 140 7.77 16.27 1.41
C THR A 140 7.39 15.29 0.31
N ILE A 141 8.33 14.44 -0.09
CA ILE A 141 8.10 13.37 -1.05
C ILE A 141 8.53 12.06 -0.41
N ALA A 142 7.61 11.11 -0.31
CA ALA A 142 7.90 9.77 0.15
C ALA A 142 7.73 8.80 -1.02
N TYR A 143 8.83 8.17 -1.43
CA TYR A 143 8.90 7.26 -2.58
C TYR A 143 9.00 5.81 -2.12
N GLY A 144 8.17 4.93 -2.69
CA GLY A 144 8.24 3.49 -2.47
C GLY A 144 8.39 2.73 -3.78
N SER A 145 9.50 1.98 -3.91
CA SER A 145 9.82 1.18 -5.11
C SER A 145 8.98 -0.09 -5.26
N ASP A 146 8.15 -0.42 -4.27
CA ASP A 146 7.25 -1.58 -4.27
C ASP A 146 5.89 -1.24 -3.65
N GLN A 147 4.84 -1.23 -4.48
CA GLN A 147 3.47 -0.96 -4.06
C GLN A 147 2.61 -2.23 -3.94
N ASN A 148 3.21 -3.43 -3.86
CA ASN A 148 2.47 -4.68 -3.63
C ASN A 148 1.85 -4.78 -2.25
N SER A 149 2.41 -4.05 -1.27
CA SER A 149 1.85 -3.99 0.06
C SER A 149 1.00 -2.73 0.22
N GLU A 150 -0.10 -2.83 0.97
CA GLU A 150 -0.93 -1.69 1.39
C GLU A 150 -0.13 -0.62 2.19
N ALA A 151 1.13 -0.93 2.54
CA ALA A 151 1.92 -0.23 3.53
C ALA A 151 2.36 1.19 3.06
N THR A 152 2.63 1.38 1.77
CA THR A 152 2.90 2.71 1.17
C THR A 152 1.63 3.54 0.96
N ALA A 153 0.47 2.91 0.84
CA ALA A 153 -0.83 3.60 0.69
C ALA A 153 -1.48 3.98 2.04
N ALA A 154 -0.96 3.46 3.16
CA ALA A 154 -1.54 3.59 4.48
C ALA A 154 -1.11 4.85 5.26
N HIS A 155 0.00 5.50 4.88
CA HIS A 155 0.53 6.65 5.63
C HIS A 155 0.05 7.99 5.05
N ARG A 156 -1.27 8.23 5.13
CA ARG A 156 -1.84 9.49 4.66
C ARG A 156 -1.59 10.64 5.65
N PRO A 157 -1.41 11.89 5.20
CA PRO A 157 -1.11 13.03 6.08
C PRO A 157 -2.11 13.18 7.24
N GLU A 158 -3.38 12.85 7.04
CA GLU A 158 -4.42 13.00 8.06
C GLU A 158 -4.18 12.14 9.30
N PHE A 159 -3.51 10.98 9.16
CA PHE A 159 -3.20 10.13 10.31
C PHE A 159 -1.98 10.64 11.06
N CYS A 160 -0.93 11.02 10.33
CA CYS A 160 0.33 11.51 10.90
C CYS A 160 0.13 12.83 11.64
N TYR A 161 -0.61 13.76 11.04
CA TYR A 161 -0.89 15.06 11.64
C TYR A 161 -1.75 14.91 12.90
N ARG A 162 -2.77 14.04 12.89
CA ARG A 162 -3.56 13.74 14.10
C ARG A 162 -2.71 13.11 15.19
N ALA A 163 -1.81 12.19 14.84
CA ALA A 163 -0.87 11.59 15.78
C ALA A 163 0.10 12.62 16.38
N GLN A 164 0.43 13.69 15.64
CA GLN A 164 1.21 14.83 16.11
C GLN A 164 0.39 15.89 16.87
N GLY A 165 -0.91 15.64 17.08
CA GLY A 165 -1.80 16.52 17.85
C GLY A 165 -2.52 17.61 17.03
N PHE A 166 -2.38 17.62 15.70
CA PHE A 166 -3.14 18.57 14.87
C PHE A 166 -4.62 18.17 14.78
N VAL A 167 -5.49 19.17 14.83
CA VAL A 167 -6.87 19.05 14.36
C VAL A 167 -6.87 19.18 12.84
N ILE A 168 -7.39 18.17 12.14
CA ILE A 168 -7.41 18.14 10.67
C ILE A 168 -8.81 18.42 10.15
N GLN A 169 -8.93 19.46 9.34
CA GLN A 169 -10.08 19.74 8.49
C GLN A 169 -9.78 19.24 7.07
N ASP A 170 -10.67 18.41 6.52
CA ASP A 170 -10.57 17.90 5.16
C ASP A 170 -11.44 18.75 4.23
N LEU A 171 -10.82 19.38 3.23
CA LEU A 171 -11.50 20.25 2.27
C LEU A 171 -11.85 19.52 0.97
N GLY A 172 -11.54 18.23 0.87
CA GLY A 172 -11.85 17.42 -0.30
C GLY A 172 -10.87 17.57 -1.44
N LEU A 173 -11.35 17.28 -2.65
CA LEU A 173 -10.52 17.23 -3.86
C LEU A 173 -10.46 18.60 -4.54
N SER A 174 -9.28 18.92 -5.06
CA SER A 174 -9.02 20.09 -5.88
C SER A 174 -8.37 19.65 -7.19
N ARG A 175 -8.62 20.40 -8.26
CA ARG A 175 -7.98 20.20 -9.56
C ARG A 175 -7.08 21.37 -9.82
N LEU A 176 -5.80 21.07 -10.03
CA LEU A 176 -4.79 22.03 -10.40
C LEU A 176 -4.51 21.89 -11.90
N SER A 177 -4.74 22.96 -12.65
CA SER A 177 -4.36 23.02 -14.05
C SER A 177 -2.85 23.08 -14.17
N MET A 178 -2.27 22.09 -14.85
CA MET A 178 -0.83 21.97 -15.10
C MET A 178 -0.53 22.25 -16.58
N GLN A 179 0.72 22.11 -17.01
CA GLN A 179 1.07 22.29 -18.41
C GLN A 179 0.61 21.09 -19.25
N GLY A 180 -0.60 21.19 -19.81
CA GLY A 180 -1.16 20.20 -20.73
C GLY A 180 -1.91 19.02 -20.08
N HIS A 181 -2.11 19.04 -18.77
CA HIS A 181 -2.90 18.05 -18.03
C HIS A 181 -3.47 18.65 -16.73
N GLU A 182 -4.30 17.90 -16.00
CA GLU A 182 -4.82 18.29 -14.68
C GLU A 182 -4.22 17.39 -13.58
N LEU A 183 -3.67 18.01 -12.54
CA LEU A 183 -3.27 17.31 -11.33
C LEU A 183 -4.43 17.34 -10.32
N THR A 184 -4.90 16.16 -9.90
CA THR A 184 -5.89 16.08 -8.82
C THR A 184 -5.19 15.99 -7.47
N THR A 185 -5.41 16.99 -6.62
CA THR A 185 -4.88 17.05 -5.25
C THR A 185 -6.01 16.88 -4.23
N ARG A 186 -5.65 16.55 -3.00
CA ARG A 186 -6.54 16.68 -1.84
C ARG A 186 -6.05 17.83 -0.98
N HIS A 187 -6.96 18.69 -0.56
CA HIS A 187 -6.68 19.81 0.32
C HIS A 187 -7.09 19.49 1.75
N LEU A 188 -6.19 19.77 2.68
CA LEU A 188 -6.40 19.64 4.12
C LEU A 188 -5.95 20.93 4.80
N VAL A 189 -6.44 21.17 6.01
CA VAL A 189 -5.92 22.20 6.91
C VAL A 189 -5.66 21.55 8.26
N GLY A 190 -4.40 21.58 8.68
CA GLY A 190 -3.99 21.19 10.03
C GLY A 190 -3.94 22.40 10.95
N VAL A 191 -4.51 22.29 12.14
CA VAL A 191 -4.45 23.33 13.19
C VAL A 191 -3.82 22.75 14.46
N LEU A 192 -2.79 23.41 14.97
CA LEU A 192 -2.13 23.08 16.25
C LEU A 192 -1.83 24.37 17.02
N GLY A 193 -2.66 24.71 18.01
CA GLY A 193 -2.57 25.99 18.71
C GLY A 193 -2.73 27.16 17.73
N ASN A 194 -1.72 28.02 17.64
CA ASN A 194 -1.71 29.17 16.72
C ASN A 194 -1.11 28.81 15.34
N ARG A 195 -0.71 27.55 15.11
CA ARG A 195 -0.19 27.12 13.82
C ARG A 195 -1.35 26.63 12.95
N VAL A 196 -1.60 27.33 11.84
CA VAL A 196 -2.50 26.89 10.78
C VAL A 196 -1.68 26.51 9.57
N GLU A 197 -1.87 25.28 9.10
CA GLU A 197 -1.10 24.69 8.01
C GLU A 197 -2.04 24.14 6.92
N PRO A 198 -2.31 24.93 5.86
CA PRO A 198 -2.91 24.43 4.64
C PRO A 198 -1.98 23.45 3.93
N ILE A 199 -2.52 22.32 3.47
CA ILE A 199 -1.76 21.19 2.91
C ILE A 199 -2.43 20.75 1.63
N SER A 200 -1.66 20.68 0.55
CA SER A 200 -2.02 20.01 -0.70
C SER A 200 -1.21 18.73 -0.82
N TYR A 201 -1.86 17.61 -1.12
CA TYR A 201 -1.12 16.37 -1.36
C TYR A 201 -1.78 15.51 -2.45
N TRP A 202 -0.98 14.65 -3.05
CA TRP A 202 -1.43 13.66 -4.02
C TRP A 202 -0.54 12.43 -3.98
N VAL A 203 -1.01 11.36 -4.60
CA VAL A 203 -0.26 10.11 -4.74
C VAL A 203 -0.15 9.77 -6.21
N THR A 204 1.03 9.34 -6.64
CA THR A 204 1.21 8.73 -7.96
C THR A 204 1.44 7.24 -7.83
N LEU A 205 0.93 6.48 -8.81
CA LEU A 205 1.18 5.07 -8.99
C LEU A 205 1.68 4.88 -10.43
N ALA A 206 2.95 4.51 -10.57
CA ALA A 206 3.72 4.57 -11.81
C ALA A 206 3.65 5.98 -12.45
N ASP A 207 2.96 6.11 -13.58
CA ASP A 207 2.79 7.33 -14.37
C ASP A 207 1.44 8.03 -14.13
N LYS A 208 0.57 7.47 -13.27
CA LYS A 208 -0.77 8.02 -13.02
C LYS A 208 -0.85 8.68 -11.65
N ALA A 209 -1.25 9.94 -11.63
CA ALA A 209 -1.76 10.56 -10.40
C ALA A 209 -3.11 9.90 -10.07
N THR A 210 -3.15 9.17 -8.97
CA THR A 210 -4.38 8.49 -8.53
C THR A 210 -4.65 8.79 -7.07
N LEU A 211 -5.90 9.13 -6.78
CA LEU A 211 -6.35 9.26 -5.40
C LEU A 211 -6.64 7.89 -4.79
N PRO A 212 -6.59 7.76 -3.45
CA PRO A 212 -7.04 6.54 -2.77
C PRO A 212 -8.51 6.24 -3.12
N GLY A 213 -8.82 5.00 -3.51
CA GLY A 213 -10.19 4.58 -3.81
C GLY A 213 -10.27 3.44 -4.84
N MET A 214 -11.47 3.20 -5.37
CA MET A 214 -11.72 2.11 -6.33
C MET A 214 -10.91 2.27 -7.63
N GLY A 215 -10.70 3.50 -8.11
CA GLY A 215 -9.91 3.77 -9.32
C GLY A 215 -8.46 3.29 -9.18
N ARG A 216 -7.83 3.52 -8.03
CA ARG A 216 -6.48 3.01 -7.72
C ARG A 216 -6.46 1.48 -7.71
N LYS A 217 -7.46 0.85 -7.09
CA LYS A 217 -7.54 -0.62 -7.02
C LYS A 217 -7.70 -1.25 -8.40
N LEU A 218 -8.46 -0.62 -9.30
CA LEU A 218 -8.55 -1.04 -10.70
C LEU A 218 -7.22 -0.89 -11.44
N SER A 219 -6.49 0.21 -11.26
CA SER A 219 -5.15 0.38 -11.82
C SER A 219 -4.17 -0.66 -11.27
N GLN A 220 -4.22 -0.97 -9.97
CA GLN A 220 -3.41 -2.03 -9.35
C GLN A 220 -3.74 -3.41 -9.92
N ILE A 221 -5.02 -3.72 -10.11
CA ILE A 221 -5.44 -4.97 -10.77
C ILE A 221 -4.93 -5.01 -12.21
N TYR A 222 -5.02 -3.89 -12.95
CA TYR A 222 -4.55 -3.80 -14.32
C TYR A 222 -3.04 -4.06 -14.44
N TYR A 223 -2.22 -3.39 -13.62
CA TYR A 223 -0.78 -3.64 -13.55
C TYR A 223 -0.47 -5.06 -13.07
N GLY A 224 -1.19 -5.55 -12.07
CA GLY A 224 -1.01 -6.90 -11.55
C GLY A 224 -1.31 -7.99 -12.60
N LEU A 225 -2.34 -7.81 -13.43
CA LEU A 225 -2.66 -8.71 -14.54
C LEU A 225 -1.60 -8.67 -15.67
N ARG A 226 -0.80 -7.60 -15.75
CA ARG A 226 0.37 -7.50 -16.64
C ARG A 226 1.64 -8.08 -16.02
N GLY A 227 1.57 -8.56 -14.78
CA GLY A 227 2.73 -9.06 -14.03
C GLY A 227 3.63 -7.97 -13.46
N GLU A 228 3.16 -6.71 -13.47
CA GLU A 228 3.92 -5.52 -13.09
C GLU A 228 3.59 -5.05 -11.67
N ILE A 229 4.62 -4.58 -10.97
CA ILE A 229 4.56 -3.95 -9.66
C ILE A 229 4.91 -2.49 -9.87
N ALA A 230 3.89 -1.63 -9.82
CA ALA A 230 4.08 -0.20 -9.93
C ALA A 230 4.82 0.33 -8.70
N ASP A 231 5.66 1.32 -8.91
CA ASP A 231 6.17 2.17 -7.85
C ASP A 231 5.21 3.34 -7.62
N GLY A 232 5.47 4.15 -6.61
CA GLY A 232 4.62 5.30 -6.33
C GLY A 232 5.25 6.25 -5.34
N MET A 233 4.68 7.45 -5.27
CA MET A 233 5.08 8.45 -4.29
C MET A 233 3.89 9.19 -3.72
N LEU A 234 4.01 9.59 -2.46
CA LEU A 234 3.17 10.58 -1.80
C LEU A 234 3.91 11.92 -1.85
N VAL A 235 3.32 12.91 -2.52
CA VAL A 235 3.85 14.28 -2.54
C VAL A 235 2.95 15.15 -1.69
N ARG A 236 3.55 15.88 -0.75
CA ARG A 236 2.90 16.83 0.15
C ARG A 236 3.57 18.20 -0.01
N VAL A 237 2.74 19.21 -0.22
CA VAL A 237 3.12 20.62 -0.24
C VAL A 237 2.31 21.33 0.82
N SER A 238 2.97 22.01 1.76
CA SER A 238 2.29 22.77 2.80
C SER A 238 2.93 24.13 3.05
N SER A 239 2.19 25.02 3.68
CA SER A 239 2.61 26.37 4.07
C SER A 239 2.00 26.74 5.41
N ILE A 240 2.59 27.67 6.16
CA ILE A 240 2.00 28.18 7.39
C ILE A 240 1.25 29.47 7.05
N SER A 241 -0.08 29.47 7.19
CA SER A 241 -0.93 30.63 6.87
C SER A 241 -2.32 30.46 7.48
N GLU A 242 -2.87 31.52 8.06
CA GLU A 242 -4.28 31.60 8.47
C GLU A 242 -5.21 31.82 7.26
N ASN A 243 -4.71 32.46 6.19
CA ASN A 243 -5.45 32.63 4.94
C ASN A 243 -5.27 31.40 4.05
N GLN A 244 -6.24 30.49 4.12
CA GLN A 244 -6.23 29.23 3.37
C GLN A 244 -6.26 29.44 1.85
N GLY A 245 -7.03 30.42 1.37
CA GLY A 245 -7.17 30.68 -0.07
C GLY A 245 -5.85 31.12 -0.69
N GLU A 246 -5.17 32.10 -0.08
CA GLU A 246 -3.85 32.55 -0.53
C GLU A 246 -2.80 31.45 -0.44
N ALA A 247 -2.87 30.62 0.62
CA ALA A 247 -1.97 29.48 0.78
C ALA A 247 -2.10 28.45 -0.35
N PHE A 248 -3.32 28.06 -0.73
CA PHE A 248 -3.52 27.10 -1.81
C PHE A 248 -3.12 27.67 -3.18
N VAL A 249 -3.33 28.98 -3.41
CA VAL A 249 -2.82 29.65 -4.61
C VAL A 249 -1.29 29.64 -4.65
N LEU A 250 -0.64 29.95 -3.53
CA LEU A 250 0.83 29.88 -3.42
C LEU A 250 1.36 28.47 -3.68
N GLN A 251 0.73 27.45 -3.10
CA GLN A 251 1.08 26.04 -3.31
C GLN A 251 0.90 25.64 -4.78
N SER A 252 -0.18 26.09 -5.43
CA SER A 252 -0.45 25.85 -6.84
C SER A 252 0.66 26.40 -7.73
N HIS A 253 1.08 27.64 -7.51
CA HIS A 253 2.21 28.24 -8.23
C HIS A 253 3.52 27.49 -8.00
N PHE A 254 3.82 27.13 -6.75
CA PHE A 254 5.00 26.33 -6.43
C PHE A 254 5.01 24.99 -7.18
N ILE A 255 3.87 24.29 -7.21
CA ILE A 255 3.73 22.98 -7.88
C ILE A 255 3.94 23.12 -9.38
N GLN A 256 3.36 24.15 -10.01
CA GLN A 256 3.53 24.44 -11.44
C GLN A 256 4.99 24.78 -11.79
N ASP A 257 5.64 25.63 -11.00
CA ASP A 257 7.05 26.01 -11.19
C ASP A 257 7.97 24.79 -11.02
N MET A 258 7.68 23.93 -10.04
CA MET A 258 8.42 22.69 -9.79
C MET A 258 8.31 21.75 -10.98
N GLU A 259 7.11 21.50 -11.50
CA GLU A 259 6.93 20.66 -12.69
C GLU A 259 7.73 21.19 -13.88
N ALA A 260 7.63 22.49 -14.15
CA ALA A 260 8.31 23.12 -15.28
C ALA A 260 9.83 22.95 -15.21
N ALA A 261 10.40 22.93 -14.00
CA ALA A 261 11.84 22.76 -13.77
C ALA A 261 12.30 21.30 -13.76
N MET A 262 11.39 20.34 -13.57
CA MET A 262 11.73 18.93 -13.60
C MET A 262 12.02 18.44 -15.02
N THR A 263 12.94 17.46 -15.13
CA THR A 263 13.27 16.82 -16.39
C THR A 263 12.03 16.13 -16.98
N PRO A 264 11.68 16.34 -18.27
CA PRO A 264 10.43 15.86 -18.86
C PRO A 264 10.14 14.37 -18.63
N GLY A 265 11.16 13.51 -18.71
CA GLY A 265 11.02 12.06 -18.53
C GLY A 265 10.60 11.62 -17.12
N PHE A 266 10.69 12.49 -16.11
CA PHE A 266 10.26 12.19 -14.74
C PHE A 266 8.92 12.83 -14.36
N ARG A 267 8.45 13.88 -15.06
CA ARG A 267 7.27 14.67 -14.66
C ARG A 267 6.04 13.80 -14.39
N ALA A 268 5.70 12.90 -15.30
CA ALA A 268 4.53 12.02 -15.15
C ALA A 268 4.59 11.14 -13.88
N ARG A 269 5.79 10.76 -13.43
CA ARG A 269 5.95 9.96 -12.20
C ARG A 269 5.73 10.77 -10.94
N TYR A 270 5.96 12.08 -10.99
CA TYR A 270 5.77 12.99 -9.85
C TYR A 270 4.40 13.66 -9.84
N PHE A 271 3.84 14.00 -11.01
CA PHE A 271 2.61 14.79 -11.13
C PHE A 271 1.46 14.04 -11.82
N GLY A 272 1.71 12.82 -12.32
CA GLY A 272 0.76 12.13 -13.20
C GLY A 272 0.74 12.72 -14.61
N SER A 273 -0.07 12.12 -15.48
CA SER A 273 -0.35 12.57 -16.84
C SER A 273 -1.82 12.35 -17.17
#